data_AF-A0A8T6NUT6-F1
#
_entry.id   AF-A0A8T6NUT6-F1
#
_cell.length_a   1.000
_cell.length_b   1.000
_cell.length_c   1.000
_cell.angle_alpha   90.00
_cell.angle_beta   90.00
_cell.angle_gamma   90.00
#
_symmetry.space_group_name_H-M   'P 1'
#
loop_
_entity.id
_entity.type
_entity.pdbx_description
1 polymer ?
#
loop_
_entity_poly.entity_id
_entity_poly.type
_entity_poly.pdbx_seq_one_letter_code
_entity_poly.pdbx_strand_id
1 'polypeptide(L)'
;MNPITQKILVDLDDPTLTEFVGGWGALEQLVIIVYRGSKARRTLVRKHRQIRRQLQEQYPDYAEVLAPYWAQATIGGEPASEDPFEALLAVENARGFIDNWAIMQTLPAVRQAINEWLVDRLAAKRGADH
;
A
#
# COMPACT_ATOMS: atom_id res chain seq x y z
N MET A 1 -6.03 -2.36 7.58
CA MET A 1 -4.90 -1.76 8.32
C MET A 1 -4.71 -2.52 9.62
N ASN A 2 -3.46 -2.80 10.02
CA ASN A 2 -3.12 -3.51 11.26
C ASN A 2 -3.13 -2.52 12.46
N PRO A 3 -3.57 -2.92 13.67
CA PRO A 3 -3.46 -2.14 14.91
C PRO A 3 -2.09 -1.48 15.17
N ILE A 4 -0.98 -2.12 14.81
CA ILE A 4 0.37 -1.58 15.00
C ILE A 4 0.57 -0.35 14.10
N THR A 5 0.25 -0.46 12.81
CA THR A 5 0.30 0.65 11.86
C THR A 5 -0.57 1.81 12.33
N GLN A 6 -1.77 1.51 12.85
CA GLN A 6 -2.69 2.53 13.37
C GLN A 6 -2.10 3.28 14.57
N LYS A 7 -1.45 2.57 15.50
CA LYS A 7 -0.79 3.19 16.64
C LYS A 7 0.36 4.11 16.22
N ILE A 8 1.19 3.67 15.28
CA ILE A 8 2.31 4.49 14.76
C ILE A 8 1.77 5.78 14.12
N LEU A 9 0.69 5.71 13.35
CA LEU A 9 0.09 6.90 12.73
C LEU A 9 -0.44 7.90 13.77
N VAL A 10 -1.06 7.41 14.85
CA VAL A 10 -1.49 8.26 15.98
C VAL A 10 -0.29 8.93 16.65
N ASP A 11 0.79 8.19 16.90
CA ASP A 11 2.01 8.75 17.50
C ASP A 11 2.69 9.77 16.56
N LEU A 12 2.62 9.56 15.25
CA LEU A 12 3.17 10.48 14.24
C LEU A 12 2.33 11.76 14.09
N ASP A 13 1.02 11.70 14.35
CA ASP A 13 0.06 12.81 14.28
C ASP A 13 0.12 13.58 12.94
N ASP A 14 0.17 12.82 11.84
CA ASP A 14 0.23 13.35 10.48
C ASP A 14 -1.04 12.92 9.71
N PRO A 15 -2.01 13.83 9.49
CA PRO A 15 -3.24 13.52 8.79
C PRO A 15 -3.04 13.08 7.34
N THR A 16 -2.05 13.68 6.64
CA THR A 16 -1.77 13.37 5.23
C THR A 16 -1.20 11.98 5.08
N LEU A 17 -0.28 11.61 5.98
CA LEU A 17 0.28 10.27 6.06
C LEU A 17 -0.80 9.24 6.42
N THR A 18 -1.68 9.57 7.35
CA THR A 18 -2.78 8.70 7.77
C THR A 18 -3.73 8.41 6.62
N GLU A 19 -4.05 9.42 5.81
CA GLU A 19 -4.86 9.26 4.61
C GLU A 19 -4.17 8.36 3.57
N PHE A 20 -2.88 8.61 3.29
CA PHE A 20 -2.10 7.82 2.35
C PHE A 20 -2.02 6.33 2.74
N VAL A 21 -1.62 6.03 3.99
CA VAL A 21 -1.53 4.66 4.49
C VAL A 21 -2.91 4.00 4.59
N GLY A 22 -3.94 4.79 4.92
CA GLY A 22 -5.34 4.36 4.90
C GLY A 22 -5.80 3.94 3.50
N GLY A 23 -5.44 4.70 2.48
CA GLY A 23 -5.71 4.39 1.07
C GLY A 23 -5.11 3.05 0.65
N TRP A 24 -3.84 2.80 0.98
CA TRP A 24 -3.19 1.50 0.71
C TRP A 24 -3.84 0.35 1.48
N GLY A 25 -4.22 0.57 2.74
CA GLY A 25 -4.99 -0.40 3.51
C GLY A 25 -6.35 -0.73 2.90
N ALA A 26 -7.04 0.26 2.33
CA ALA A 26 -8.30 0.06 1.63
C ALA A 26 -8.12 -0.67 0.30
N LEU A 27 -7.05 -0.35 -0.45
CA LEU A 27 -6.72 -1.05 -1.70
C LEU A 27 -6.43 -2.53 -1.44
N GLU A 28 -5.55 -2.85 -0.47
CA GLU A 28 -5.23 -4.23 -0.10
C GLU A 28 -6.49 -5.04 0.22
N GLN A 29 -7.37 -4.51 1.08
CA GLN A 29 -8.63 -5.18 1.41
C GLN A 29 -9.50 -5.41 0.18
N LEU A 30 -9.59 -4.42 -0.72
CA LEU A 30 -10.36 -4.54 -1.95
C LEU A 30 -9.80 -5.65 -2.84
N VAL A 31 -8.48 -5.68 -3.03
CA VAL A 31 -7.80 -6.69 -3.85
C VAL A 31 -8.06 -8.09 -3.28
N ILE A 32 -7.91 -8.28 -1.97
CA ILE A 32 -8.19 -9.56 -1.29
C ILE A 32 -9.65 -9.98 -1.50
N ILE A 33 -10.61 -9.06 -1.37
CA ILE A 33 -12.04 -9.35 -1.57
C ILE A 33 -12.32 -9.76 -3.02
N VAL A 34 -11.75 -9.05 -3.99
CA VAL A 34 -11.99 -9.33 -5.42
C VAL A 34 -11.36 -10.66 -5.83
N TYR A 35 -10.13 -10.91 -5.39
CA TYR A 35 -9.41 -12.16 -5.66
C TYR A 35 -10.16 -13.36 -5.06
N ARG A 36 -10.45 -13.34 -3.74
CA ARG A 36 -11.14 -14.45 -3.05
C ARG A 36 -12.58 -14.66 -3.51
N GLY A 37 -13.26 -13.59 -3.89
CA GLY A 37 -14.64 -13.66 -4.36
C GLY A 37 -14.77 -14.03 -5.85
N SER A 38 -13.65 -14.04 -6.59
CA SER A 38 -13.57 -14.17 -8.06
C SER A 38 -14.60 -13.29 -8.80
N LYS A 39 -14.99 -12.17 -8.20
CA LYS A 39 -16.09 -11.31 -8.66
C LYS A 39 -15.86 -9.86 -8.28
N ALA A 40 -15.70 -9.01 -9.28
CA ALA A 40 -15.68 -7.55 -9.11
C ALA A 40 -17.09 -6.98 -9.31
N ARG A 41 -17.88 -6.87 -8.23
CA ARG A 41 -19.18 -6.20 -8.25
C ARG A 41 -19.02 -4.73 -8.64
N ARG A 42 -20.05 -4.10 -9.23
CA ARG A 42 -20.03 -2.68 -9.63
C ARG A 42 -19.58 -1.75 -8.49
N THR A 43 -19.95 -2.06 -7.25
CA THR A 43 -19.53 -1.31 -6.05
C THR A 43 -18.02 -1.41 -5.81
N LEU A 44 -17.42 -2.59 -5.96
CA LEU A 44 -15.97 -2.79 -5.82
C LEU A 44 -15.20 -2.09 -6.94
N VAL A 45 -15.69 -2.15 -8.18
CA VAL A 45 -15.07 -1.43 -9.31
C VAL A 45 -15.06 0.08 -9.07
N ARG A 46 -16.17 0.65 -8.56
CA ARG A 46 -16.23 2.08 -8.21
C ARG A 46 -15.28 2.44 -7.07
N LYS A 47 -15.27 1.65 -6.00
CA LYS A 47 -14.34 1.84 -4.87
C LYS A 47 -12.89 1.78 -5.32
N HIS A 48 -12.54 0.79 -6.15
CA HIS A 48 -11.20 0.66 -6.71
C HIS A 48 -10.80 1.90 -7.49
N ARG A 49 -11.66 2.39 -8.40
CA ARG A 49 -11.36 3.60 -9.18
C ARG A 49 -11.12 4.81 -8.29
N GLN A 50 -11.93 4.99 -7.23
CA GLN A 50 -11.76 6.08 -6.28
C GLN A 50 -10.43 5.98 -5.52
N ILE A 51 -10.16 4.82 -4.91
CA ILE A 51 -8.93 4.57 -4.14
C ILE A 51 -7.69 4.72 -5.03
N ARG A 52 -7.71 4.10 -6.22
CA ARG A 52 -6.61 4.18 -7.18
C ARG A 52 -6.32 5.62 -7.56
N ARG A 53 -7.34 6.41 -7.92
CA ARG A 53 -7.14 7.81 -8.29
C ARG A 53 -6.47 8.60 -7.16
N GLN A 54 -6.99 8.47 -5.95
CA GLN A 54 -6.42 9.12 -4.77
C GLN A 54 -4.95 8.72 -4.55
N LEU A 55 -4.65 7.42 -4.61
CA LEU A 55 -3.29 6.92 -4.43
C LEU A 55 -2.36 7.36 -5.56
N GLN A 56 -2.84 7.47 -6.80
CA GLN A 56 -2.05 7.98 -7.92
C GLN A 56 -1.70 9.47 -7.77
N GLU A 57 -2.59 10.25 -7.14
CA GLU A 57 -2.34 11.66 -6.85
C GLU A 57 -1.33 11.81 -5.70
N GLN A 58 -1.36 10.93 -4.70
CA GLN A 58 -0.48 11.01 -3.52
C GLN A 58 0.87 10.30 -3.68
N TYR A 59 0.92 9.19 -4.42
CA TYR A 59 2.11 8.32 -4.48
C TYR A 59 3.40 9.03 -4.93
N PRO A 60 3.39 9.96 -5.91
CA PRO A 60 4.60 10.67 -6.31
C PRO A 60 5.32 11.38 -5.15
N ASP A 61 4.58 11.90 -4.16
CA ASP A 61 5.15 12.57 -2.98
C ASP A 61 5.88 11.60 -2.02
N TYR A 62 5.57 10.30 -2.12
CA TYR A 62 6.11 9.25 -1.26
C TYR A 62 7.02 8.27 -1.98
N ALA A 63 7.10 8.31 -3.31
CA ALA A 63 7.82 7.32 -4.12
C ALA A 63 9.32 7.28 -3.75
N GLU A 64 9.97 8.44 -3.66
CA GLU A 64 11.40 8.53 -3.33
C GLU A 64 11.69 8.02 -1.91
N VAL A 65 10.84 8.37 -0.93
CA VAL A 65 11.04 7.92 0.45
C VAL A 65 10.70 6.45 0.66
N LEU A 66 9.82 5.86 -0.15
CA LEU A 66 9.46 4.45 -0.07
C LEU A 66 10.41 3.54 -0.86
N ALA A 67 11.11 4.08 -1.87
CA ALA A 67 12.10 3.38 -2.69
C ALA A 67 13.07 2.46 -1.92
N PRO A 68 13.78 2.93 -0.88
CA PRO A 68 14.73 2.09 -0.18
C PRO A 68 14.07 0.91 0.55
N TYR A 69 12.79 1.02 0.93
CA TYR A 69 12.09 -0.01 1.68
C TYR A 69 11.49 -1.07 0.77
N TRP A 70 10.87 -0.68 -0.34
CA TRP A 70 10.32 -1.68 -1.26
C TRP A 70 11.40 -2.41 -2.06
N ALA A 71 12.56 -1.80 -2.30
CA ALA A 71 13.68 -2.46 -2.98
C ALA A 71 14.26 -3.65 -2.18
N GLN A 72 14.02 -3.67 -0.86
CA GLN A 72 14.42 -4.77 0.03
C GLN A 72 13.32 -5.82 0.21
N ALA A 73 12.10 -5.52 -0.24
CA ALA A 73 10.97 -6.42 -0.10
C ALA A 73 11.03 -7.56 -1.12
N THR A 74 10.36 -8.66 -0.78
CA THR A 74 10.31 -9.87 -1.61
C THR A 74 8.92 -10.06 -2.21
N ILE A 75 8.84 -10.26 -3.53
CA ILE A 75 7.62 -10.57 -4.27
C ILE A 75 7.73 -12.01 -4.78
N GLY A 76 6.87 -12.90 -4.29
CA GLY A 76 6.84 -14.29 -4.75
C GLY A 76 8.09 -15.13 -4.45
N GLY A 77 8.91 -14.69 -3.49
CA GLY A 77 10.16 -15.37 -3.11
C GLY A 77 11.42 -14.72 -3.68
N GLU A 78 11.27 -13.76 -4.60
CA GLU A 78 12.36 -13.02 -5.22
C GLU A 78 12.39 -11.55 -4.76
N PRO A 79 13.56 -10.90 -4.69
CA PRO A 79 13.63 -9.46 -4.46
C PRO A 79 12.77 -8.69 -5.48
N ALA A 80 12.10 -7.63 -5.02
CA ALA A 80 11.31 -6.77 -5.90
C ALA A 80 12.23 -6.16 -6.98
N SER A 81 11.98 -6.53 -8.24
CA SER A 81 12.71 -5.99 -9.40
C SER A 81 12.13 -4.67 -9.92
N GLU A 82 10.87 -4.39 -9.55
CA GLU A 82 10.10 -3.23 -9.98
C GLU A 82 9.32 -2.68 -8.79
N ASP A 83 8.88 -1.44 -8.90
CA ASP A 83 8.11 -0.76 -7.85
C ASP A 83 6.74 -1.46 -7.65
N PRO A 84 6.51 -2.08 -6.47
CA PRO A 84 5.27 -2.82 -6.21
C PRO A 84 4.05 -1.90 -6.05
N PHE A 85 4.25 -0.63 -5.69
CA PHE A 85 3.18 0.36 -5.61
C PHE A 85 2.72 0.72 -7.03
N GLU A 86 3.64 1.00 -7.94
CA GLU A 86 3.30 1.26 -9.34
C GLU A 86 2.62 0.06 -9.99
N ALA A 87 3.11 -1.16 -9.74
CA ALA A 87 2.49 -2.38 -10.25
C ALA A 87 1.00 -2.51 -9.84
N LEU A 88 0.68 -2.21 -8.57
CA LEU A 88 -0.71 -2.19 -8.08
C LEU A 88 -1.54 -1.06 -8.69
N LEU A 89 -0.96 0.13 -8.84
CA LEU A 89 -1.65 1.28 -9.45
C LEU A 89 -1.79 1.13 -10.98
N ALA A 90 -0.98 0.31 -11.64
CA ALA A 90 -1.12 0.01 -13.06
C ALA A 90 -2.41 -0.76 -13.38
N VAL A 91 -2.97 -1.49 -12.41
CA VAL A 91 -4.25 -2.19 -12.59
C VAL A 91 -5.39 -1.17 -12.66
N GLU A 92 -5.91 -0.91 -13.86
CA GLU A 92 -6.94 0.11 -14.07
C GLU A 92 -8.33 -0.30 -13.55
N ASN A 93 -8.58 -1.61 -13.48
CA ASN A 93 -9.89 -2.16 -13.16
C ASN A 93 -9.76 -3.26 -12.12
N ALA A 94 -10.63 -3.24 -11.10
CA ALA A 94 -10.67 -4.26 -10.07
C ALA A 94 -10.75 -5.70 -10.63
N ARG A 95 -11.37 -5.90 -11.81
CA ARG A 95 -11.38 -7.21 -12.48
C ARG A 95 -9.99 -7.76 -12.79
N GLY A 96 -8.99 -6.90 -12.97
CA GLY A 96 -7.59 -7.28 -13.19
C GLY A 96 -6.93 -7.98 -12.00
N PHE A 97 -7.58 -7.98 -10.83
CA PHE A 97 -7.17 -8.78 -9.67
C PHE A 97 -7.77 -10.18 -9.65
N ILE A 98 -8.73 -10.53 -10.52
CA ILE A 98 -9.32 -11.87 -10.56
C ILE A 98 -8.29 -12.83 -11.17
N ASP A 99 -8.01 -13.94 -10.49
CA ASP A 99 -7.06 -14.99 -10.91
C ASP A 99 -5.63 -14.48 -11.21
N ASN A 100 -5.31 -13.26 -10.81
CA ASN A 100 -4.00 -12.65 -10.99
C ASN A 100 -3.16 -12.90 -9.74
N TRP A 101 -2.48 -14.05 -9.71
CA TRP A 101 -1.62 -14.41 -8.58
C TRP A 101 -0.40 -13.49 -8.46
N ALA A 102 0.19 -13.10 -9.59
CA ALA A 102 1.36 -12.23 -9.61
C ALA A 102 1.10 -10.89 -8.89
N ILE A 103 -0.04 -10.25 -9.17
CA ILE A 103 -0.39 -8.99 -8.50
C ILE A 103 -0.78 -9.19 -7.02
N MET A 104 -1.28 -10.36 -6.64
CA MET A 104 -1.53 -10.67 -5.23
C MET A 104 -0.22 -10.76 -4.43
N GLN A 105 0.85 -11.25 -5.07
CA GLN A 105 2.16 -11.38 -4.46
C GLN A 105 2.86 -10.03 -4.23
N THR A 106 2.37 -8.92 -4.82
CA THR A 106 2.93 -7.58 -4.58
C THR A 106 2.38 -6.92 -3.31
N LEU A 107 1.20 -7.34 -2.82
CA LEU A 107 0.60 -6.77 -1.60
C LEU A 107 1.51 -6.87 -0.36
N PRO A 108 2.14 -8.03 -0.06
CA PRO A 108 3.06 -8.13 1.06
C PRO A 108 4.24 -7.18 0.96
N ALA A 109 4.79 -6.98 -0.25
CA ALA A 109 5.92 -6.07 -0.46
C ALA A 109 5.54 -4.60 -0.18
N VAL A 110 4.39 -4.14 -0.67
CA VAL A 110 3.85 -2.81 -0.33
C VAL A 110 3.62 -2.68 1.18
N ARG A 111 3.05 -3.71 1.80
CA ARG A 111 2.77 -3.71 3.25
C ARG A 111 4.06 -3.63 4.07
N GLN A 112 5.08 -4.40 3.69
CA GLN A 112 6.39 -4.39 4.32
C GLN A 112 7.02 -3.00 4.21
N ALA A 113 7.10 -2.45 2.99
CA ALA A 113 7.72 -1.16 2.74
C ALA A 113 7.08 -0.02 3.55
N ILE A 114 5.75 0.04 3.59
CA ILE A 114 5.04 1.03 4.42
C ILE A 114 5.37 0.85 5.91
N ASN A 115 5.36 -0.38 6.40
CA ASN A 115 5.57 -0.63 7.83
C ASN A 115 6.99 -0.27 8.27
N GLU A 116 8.00 -0.66 7.50
CA GLU A 116 9.40 -0.34 7.79
C GLU A 116 9.65 1.17 7.77
N TRP A 117 9.15 1.86 6.75
CA TRP A 117 9.23 3.32 6.67
C TRP A 117 8.56 4.03 7.84
N LEU A 118 7.38 3.56 8.27
CA LEU A 118 6.68 4.14 9.42
C LEU A 118 7.45 3.94 10.73
N VAL A 119 8.13 2.81 10.89
CA VAL A 119 8.98 2.55 12.06
C VAL A 119 10.16 3.53 12.09
N ASP A 120 10.84 3.71 10.96
CA ASP A 120 11.98 4.64 10.87
C ASP A 120 11.55 6.09 11.08
N ARG A 121 10.40 6.49 10.52
CA ARG A 121 9.84 7.84 10.72
C ARG A 121 9.47 8.09 12.19
N LEU A 122 8.94 7.08 12.89
CA LEU A 122 8.64 7.18 14.32
C LEU A 122 9.91 7.28 15.16
N ALA A 123 10.95 6.51 14.82
CA ALA A 123 12.24 6.59 15.48
C ALA A 123 12.87 7.97 15.31
N ALA A 124 12.83 8.54 14.10
CA ALA A 124 13.31 9.88 13.82
C ALA A 124 12.57 10.96 14.62
N LYS A 125 11.23 10.88 14.72
CA LYS A 125 10.43 11.81 15.55
C LYS A 125 10.86 11.77 17.02
N ARG A 126 10.97 10.57 17.60
CA ARG A 126 11.36 10.39 19.01
C ARG A 126 12.79 10.82 19.32
N GLY A 127 13.70 10.70 18.35
CA GLY A 127 15.08 11.16 18.45
C GLY A 127 15.25 12.67 18.35
N ALA A 128 14.29 13.38 17.73
CA ALA A 128 14.27 14.83 17.64
C ALA A 128 13.71 15.53 18.89
N ASP A 129 12.98 14.79 19.74
CA ASP A 129 12.36 15.28 20.98
C ASP A 129 13.28 15.19 22.23
N HIS A 130 14.56 14.82 22.06
CA HIS A 130 15.59 14.72 23.12
C HIS A 130 16.73 15.70 22.88
#